data_AF-A0AAJ0GC16-F1
#
_entry.id   AF-A0AAJ0GC16-F1
#
_cell.length_a   1.000
_cell.length_b   1.000
_cell.length_c   1.000
_cell.angle_alpha   90.00
_cell.angle_beta   90.00
_cell.angle_gamma   90.00
#
_symmetry.space_group_name_H-M   'P 1'
#
loop_
_entity.id
_entity.type
_entity.pdbx_description
1 polymer ?
#
loop_
_entity_poly.entity_id
_entity_poly.type
_entity_poly.pdbx_seq_one_letter_code
_entity_poly.pdbx_strand_id
1 'polypeptide(L)'
;MWPTGFNILTYNSETGVTSDAAAPGSLSLAVSPDINKQGLNDIRAYYASENGYIQEVGTDFDGPNEGVWYMWQDFSDTDTNSGVSTVISNLWIHLYVRSVSSGGMRRSPWNYNQASNTSWRHGRPGPTFPSDSDVAAVSNGAGTDYVFYQDQNGNLVRVVSEGQQFINEQPVVSIDPGAKLSAVYNSSSSAAVVYYKRTVRIAR
;
A
#
# COMPACT_ATOMS: atom_id res chain seq x y z
N MET A 1 17.21 -3.09 -14.58
CA MET A 1 16.17 -3.59 -15.50
C MET A 1 15.85 -5.00 -15.01
N TRP A 2 14.72 -5.21 -14.35
CA TRP A 2 14.31 -6.55 -13.90
C TRP A 2 13.73 -7.30 -15.12
N PRO A 3 14.09 -8.58 -15.35
CA PRO A 3 13.69 -9.28 -16.57
C PRO A 3 12.31 -9.92 -16.37
N THR A 4 11.32 -9.48 -17.17
CA THR A 4 9.98 -10.10 -17.35
C THR A 4 9.10 -10.24 -16.10
N GLY A 5 7.78 -10.29 -16.28
CA GLY A 5 6.83 -10.53 -15.18
C GLY A 5 7.16 -11.83 -14.46
N PHE A 6 7.11 -11.82 -13.13
CA PHE A 6 7.27 -13.04 -12.33
C PHE A 6 5.90 -13.44 -11.80
N ASN A 7 5.56 -14.73 -11.91
CA ASN A 7 4.36 -15.27 -11.27
C ASN A 7 4.50 -15.14 -9.76
N ILE A 8 3.67 -14.32 -9.11
CA ILE A 8 3.68 -14.17 -7.65
C ILE A 8 3.15 -15.44 -6.97
N LEU A 9 2.26 -16.17 -7.64
CA LEU A 9 1.80 -17.49 -7.24
C LEU A 9 1.75 -18.40 -8.47
N THR A 10 2.38 -19.58 -8.37
CA THR A 10 2.26 -20.61 -9.40
C THR A 10 1.03 -21.45 -9.08
N TYR A 11 0.18 -21.69 -10.08
CA TYR A 11 -1.03 -22.51 -9.96
C TYR A 11 -0.75 -23.83 -9.21
N ASN A 12 -1.41 -24.02 -8.08
CA ASN A 12 -1.63 -25.32 -7.46
C ASN A 12 -3.15 -25.56 -7.47
N SER A 13 -3.60 -26.70 -7.96
CA SER A 13 -5.01 -27.12 -7.94
C SER A 13 -5.62 -27.14 -6.53
N GLU A 14 -4.79 -27.10 -5.48
CA GLU A 14 -5.20 -27.02 -4.08
C GLU A 14 -5.49 -25.58 -3.61
N THR A 15 -5.02 -24.53 -4.31
CA THR A 15 -5.12 -23.13 -3.84
C THR A 15 -6.16 -22.27 -4.56
N GLY A 16 -6.73 -22.73 -5.67
CA GLY A 16 -7.79 -21.99 -6.39
C GLY A 16 -7.35 -20.64 -6.98
N VAL A 17 -6.05 -20.35 -7.04
CA VAL A 17 -5.51 -19.09 -7.57
C VAL A 17 -5.52 -19.10 -9.10
N THR A 18 -6.28 -18.20 -9.71
CA THR A 18 -6.25 -17.91 -11.14
C THR A 18 -4.94 -17.20 -11.49
N SER A 19 -4.33 -17.55 -12.63
CA SER A 19 -3.05 -16.97 -13.08
C SER A 19 -3.15 -15.44 -13.20
N ASP A 20 -2.53 -14.73 -12.28
CA ASP A 20 -2.24 -13.30 -12.38
C ASP A 20 -0.75 -13.10 -12.10
N ALA A 21 -0.13 -12.18 -12.83
CA ALA A 21 1.29 -11.93 -12.80
C ALA A 21 1.57 -10.51 -12.33
N ALA A 22 2.67 -10.32 -11.61
CA ALA A 22 3.10 -8.97 -11.25
C ALA A 22 3.64 -8.23 -12.47
N ALA A 23 3.15 -7.02 -12.68
CA ALA A 23 3.65 -6.11 -13.69
C ALA A 23 5.14 -5.84 -13.47
N PRO A 24 6.01 -6.19 -14.43
CA PRO A 24 7.45 -5.99 -14.29
C PRO A 24 7.78 -4.49 -14.17
N GLY A 25 8.62 -4.16 -13.18
CA GLY A 25 9.03 -2.77 -12.93
C GLY A 25 8.06 -1.96 -12.08
N SER A 26 6.96 -2.55 -11.59
CA SER A 26 6.10 -1.88 -10.64
C SER A 26 6.77 -1.66 -9.28
N LEU A 27 6.33 -0.61 -8.57
CA LEU A 27 6.84 -0.15 -7.29
C LEU A 27 6.06 -0.69 -6.08
N SER A 28 5.03 -1.49 -6.32
CA SER A 28 4.01 -1.75 -5.32
C SER A 28 4.18 -3.13 -4.66
N LEU A 29 4.61 -3.16 -3.40
CA LEU A 29 4.43 -4.30 -2.51
C LEU A 29 4.19 -3.80 -1.08
N ALA A 30 3.09 -4.20 -0.46
CA ALA A 30 2.81 -3.95 0.94
C ALA A 30 2.32 -5.23 1.62
N VAL A 31 2.67 -5.45 2.89
CA VAL A 31 2.32 -6.66 3.66
C VAL A 31 1.77 -6.28 5.03
N SER A 32 0.63 -6.85 5.41
CA SER A 32 -0.03 -6.58 6.70
C SER A 32 -0.24 -7.89 7.49
N PRO A 33 0.67 -8.25 8.43
CA PRO A 33 0.47 -9.37 9.35
C PRO A 33 -0.08 -8.90 10.71
N ASP A 34 -0.99 -9.65 11.34
CA ASP A 34 -1.29 -9.54 12.77
C ASP A 34 -0.95 -10.85 13.51
N ILE A 35 -0.53 -10.73 14.76
CA ILE A 35 -0.09 -11.84 15.62
C ILE A 35 -0.93 -11.95 16.91
N ASN A 36 -1.98 -11.13 17.06
CA ASN A 36 -2.83 -11.13 18.24
C ASN A 36 -4.25 -11.61 17.93
N LYS A 37 -4.89 -12.34 18.86
CA LYS A 37 -6.24 -12.94 18.73
C LYS A 37 -7.41 -11.95 18.53
N GLN A 38 -7.14 -10.65 18.46
CA GLN A 38 -8.15 -9.60 18.17
C GLN A 38 -7.91 -8.93 16.81
N GLY A 39 -6.96 -9.45 16.05
CA GLY A 39 -6.41 -8.90 14.82
C GLY A 39 -6.66 -9.75 13.58
N LEU A 40 -6.10 -9.33 12.45
CA LEU A 40 -6.04 -10.09 11.20
C LEU A 40 -5.15 -11.31 11.35
N ASN A 41 -5.71 -12.49 11.62
CA ASN A 41 -4.91 -13.71 11.64
C ASN A 41 -4.61 -14.18 10.22
N ASP A 42 -3.88 -13.37 9.46
CA ASP A 42 -3.63 -13.54 8.04
C ASP A 42 -2.42 -12.73 7.55
N ILE A 43 -2.05 -12.96 6.30
CA ILE A 43 -1.18 -12.08 5.51
C ILE A 43 -2.00 -11.52 4.35
N ARG A 44 -1.97 -10.20 4.16
CA ARG A 44 -2.37 -9.55 2.90
C ARG A 44 -1.17 -8.94 2.21
N ALA A 45 -1.04 -9.19 0.91
CA ALA A 45 -0.06 -8.59 0.04
C ALA A 45 -0.73 -7.88 -1.13
N TYR A 46 -0.18 -6.73 -1.55
CA TYR A 46 -0.74 -5.89 -2.61
C TYR A 46 0.31 -5.64 -3.66
N TYR A 47 0.01 -5.91 -4.92
CA TYR A 47 0.97 -5.75 -6.00
C TYR A 47 0.29 -5.25 -7.27
N ALA A 48 1.06 -4.65 -8.19
CA ALA A 48 0.54 -4.27 -9.48
C ALA A 48 0.44 -5.49 -10.38
N SER A 49 -0.78 -5.81 -10.77
CA SER A 49 -1.09 -6.85 -11.73
C SER A 49 -0.76 -6.38 -13.16
N GLU A 50 -0.34 -7.32 -14.00
CA GLU A 50 -0.24 -7.13 -15.47
C GLU A 50 -1.59 -6.75 -16.11
N ASN A 51 -2.71 -6.99 -15.42
CA ASN A 51 -4.04 -6.58 -15.85
C ASN A 51 -4.34 -5.09 -15.63
N GLY A 52 -3.38 -4.31 -15.10
CA GLY A 52 -3.48 -2.85 -15.02
C GLY A 52 -4.18 -2.30 -13.78
N TYR A 53 -4.16 -3.06 -12.68
CA TYR A 53 -4.65 -2.62 -11.36
C TYR A 53 -3.75 -3.17 -10.23
N ILE A 54 -3.90 -2.64 -9.03
CA ILE A 54 -3.38 -3.26 -7.81
C ILE A 54 -4.28 -4.43 -7.42
N GLN A 55 -3.67 -5.57 -7.13
CA GLN A 55 -4.31 -6.82 -6.74
C GLN A 55 -3.95 -7.15 -5.29
N GLU A 56 -4.95 -7.58 -4.52
CA GLU A 56 -4.76 -8.19 -3.20
C GLU A 56 -4.67 -9.71 -3.30
N VAL A 57 -3.67 -10.25 -2.63
CA VAL A 57 -3.45 -11.67 -2.45
C VAL A 57 -3.15 -11.95 -0.99
N GLY A 58 -3.62 -13.05 -0.43
CA GLY A 58 -3.40 -13.32 0.98
C GLY A 58 -3.70 -14.74 1.41
N THR A 59 -3.35 -15.06 2.64
CA THR A 59 -3.63 -16.35 3.28
C THR A 59 -4.12 -16.13 4.68
N ASP A 60 -5.04 -16.96 5.13
CA ASP A 60 -5.52 -16.96 6.51
C ASP A 60 -4.69 -17.95 7.35
N PHE A 61 -4.54 -17.67 8.64
CA PHE A 61 -3.83 -18.49 9.63
C PHE A 61 -4.76 -19.17 10.64
N ASP A 62 -6.08 -19.10 10.42
CA ASP A 62 -7.09 -19.84 11.19
C ASP A 62 -8.26 -20.24 10.27
N GLY A 63 -8.99 -21.28 10.69
CA GLY A 63 -10.18 -21.76 10.02
C GLY A 63 -9.92 -22.92 9.04
N PRO A 64 -10.98 -23.37 8.33
CA PRO A 64 -10.92 -24.56 7.49
C PRO A 64 -9.98 -24.44 6.26
N ASN A 65 -9.42 -23.26 6.05
CA ASN A 65 -8.67 -22.85 4.87
C ASN A 65 -7.28 -22.28 5.25
N GLU A 66 -6.79 -22.61 6.45
CA GLU A 66 -5.49 -22.17 6.95
C GLU A 66 -4.35 -22.48 5.95
N GLY A 67 -3.50 -21.49 5.69
CA GLY A 67 -2.32 -21.62 4.82
C GLY A 67 -2.62 -21.61 3.32
N VAL A 68 -3.90 -21.52 2.93
CA VAL A 68 -4.29 -21.41 1.51
C VAL A 68 -4.20 -19.96 1.07
N TRP A 69 -3.45 -19.74 -0.03
CA TRP A 69 -3.35 -18.44 -0.67
C TRP A 69 -4.53 -18.22 -1.62
N TYR A 70 -5.08 -17.00 -1.58
CA TYR A 70 -6.25 -16.60 -2.33
C TYR A 70 -6.03 -15.26 -3.01
N MET A 71 -6.65 -15.10 -4.17
CA MET A 71 -6.85 -13.81 -4.84
C MET A 71 -8.14 -13.20 -4.30
N TRP A 72 -8.05 -12.01 -3.70
CA TRP A 72 -9.14 -11.45 -2.91
C TRP A 72 -9.86 -10.30 -3.59
N GLN A 73 -9.15 -9.19 -3.79
CA GLN A 73 -9.73 -7.96 -4.31
C GLN A 73 -8.87 -7.40 -5.44
N ASP A 74 -9.51 -7.11 -6.57
CA ASP A 74 -8.96 -6.18 -7.55
C ASP A 74 -9.27 -4.73 -7.14
N PHE A 75 -8.29 -3.85 -7.25
CA PHE A 75 -8.47 -2.43 -7.01
C PHE A 75 -8.50 -1.71 -8.35
N SER A 76 -9.60 -1.84 -9.09
CA SER A 76 -9.83 -1.08 -10.32
C SER A 76 -9.57 0.43 -10.14
N ASP A 77 -9.16 1.12 -11.21
CA ASP A 77 -8.74 2.53 -11.20
C ASP A 77 -7.53 2.82 -10.29
N THR A 78 -6.52 1.95 -10.28
CA THR A 78 -5.25 2.19 -9.59
C THR A 78 -4.09 2.26 -10.56
N ASP A 79 -3.14 3.14 -10.27
CA ASP A 79 -1.96 3.33 -11.11
C ASP A 79 -0.87 2.33 -10.71
N THR A 80 -0.66 1.34 -11.57
CA THR A 80 0.34 0.28 -11.40
C THR A 80 1.79 0.77 -11.46
N ASN A 81 2.02 2.01 -11.90
CA ASN A 81 3.35 2.62 -11.90
C ASN A 81 3.68 3.32 -10.58
N SER A 82 2.67 3.57 -9.74
CA SER A 82 2.84 4.24 -8.45
C SER A 82 3.12 3.26 -7.32
N GLY A 83 3.66 3.77 -6.22
CA GLY A 83 3.81 2.98 -4.99
C GLY A 83 2.45 2.57 -4.39
N VAL A 84 2.44 1.44 -3.70
CA VAL A 84 1.33 1.02 -2.84
C VAL A 84 1.81 0.91 -1.40
N SER A 85 0.99 1.33 -0.45
CA SER A 85 1.29 1.12 0.96
C SER A 85 0.04 0.69 1.71
N THR A 86 0.22 -0.18 2.70
CA THR A 86 -0.81 -0.53 3.66
C THR A 86 -0.41 -0.19 5.09
N VAL A 87 -1.42 0.07 5.92
CA VAL A 87 -1.27 0.17 7.36
C VAL A 87 -2.44 -0.54 8.04
N ILE A 88 -2.20 -1.05 9.24
CA ILE A 88 -3.25 -1.49 10.15
C ILE A 88 -3.44 -0.39 11.20
N SER A 89 -4.67 0.07 11.38
CA SER A 89 -5.03 1.14 12.32
C SER A 89 -6.39 0.86 12.95
N ASN A 90 -6.42 0.66 14.27
CA ASN A 90 -7.66 0.49 15.05
C ASN A 90 -8.71 -0.43 14.39
N LEU A 91 -8.33 -1.67 14.04
CA LEU A 91 -9.18 -2.67 13.39
C LEU A 91 -9.51 -2.44 11.90
N TRP A 92 -8.81 -1.51 11.26
CA TRP A 92 -8.91 -1.26 9.84
C TRP A 92 -7.60 -1.58 9.14
N ILE A 93 -7.68 -2.10 7.91
CA ILE A 93 -6.61 -1.98 6.92
C ILE A 93 -6.91 -0.74 6.10
N HIS A 94 -5.92 0.13 5.92
CA HIS A 94 -5.97 1.21 4.94
C HIS A 94 -4.96 0.93 3.84
N LEU A 95 -5.43 0.85 2.61
CA LEU A 95 -4.62 0.80 1.40
C LEU A 95 -4.49 2.21 0.81
N TYR A 96 -3.27 2.66 0.59
CA TYR A 96 -2.95 3.93 -0.08
C TYR A 96 -2.32 3.64 -1.43
N VAL A 97 -2.90 4.24 -2.48
CA VAL A 97 -2.52 4.02 -3.87
C VAL A 97 -2.92 5.24 -4.69
N ARG A 98 -2.25 5.51 -5.81
CA ARG A 98 -2.69 6.53 -6.75
C ARG A 98 -3.86 6.04 -7.61
N SER A 99 -4.88 6.87 -7.80
CA SER A 99 -5.95 6.61 -8.76
C SER A 99 -5.58 7.13 -10.15
N VAL A 100 -5.86 6.35 -11.20
CA VAL A 100 -5.59 6.74 -12.60
C VAL A 100 -6.51 7.89 -13.01
N SER A 101 -7.81 7.78 -12.70
CA SER A 101 -8.83 8.74 -13.10
C SER A 101 -8.64 10.13 -12.50
N SER A 102 -8.19 10.21 -11.25
CA SER A 102 -8.01 11.48 -10.53
C SER A 102 -6.56 11.97 -10.51
N GLY A 103 -5.59 11.08 -10.71
CA GLY A 103 -4.19 11.32 -10.40
C GLY A 103 -3.91 11.57 -8.91
N GLY A 104 -4.94 11.41 -8.07
CA GLY A 104 -4.96 11.65 -6.64
C GLY A 104 -4.70 10.38 -5.84
N MET A 105 -4.30 10.57 -4.59
CA MET A 105 -4.25 9.49 -3.62
C MET A 105 -5.65 8.95 -3.35
N ARG A 106 -5.81 7.65 -3.47
CA ARG A 106 -6.98 6.92 -3.01
C ARG A 106 -6.62 6.18 -1.75
N ARG A 107 -7.45 6.35 -0.72
CA ARG A 107 -7.45 5.47 0.44
C ARG A 107 -8.61 4.49 0.31
N SER A 108 -8.33 3.19 0.36
CA SER A 108 -9.36 2.17 0.48
C SER A 108 -9.32 1.59 1.89
N PRO A 109 -10.27 1.92 2.79
CA PRO A 109 -10.32 1.32 4.12
C PRO A 109 -11.20 0.07 4.15
N TRP A 110 -10.77 -0.96 4.88
CA TRP A 110 -11.55 -2.15 5.19
C TRP A 110 -11.50 -2.45 6.70
N ASN A 111 -12.67 -2.63 7.32
CA ASN A 111 -12.78 -3.05 8.72
C ASN A 111 -12.85 -4.57 8.78
N TYR A 112 -11.81 -5.19 9.31
CA TYR A 112 -11.71 -6.64 9.38
C TYR A 112 -12.36 -7.25 10.63
N ASN A 113 -12.75 -6.44 11.61
CA ASN A 113 -13.40 -6.91 12.84
C ASN A 113 -14.94 -6.98 12.71
N GLN A 114 -15.50 -6.65 11.55
CA GLN A 114 -16.94 -6.72 11.31
C GLN A 114 -17.23 -7.88 10.35
N ALA A 115 -17.73 -9.00 10.88
CA ALA A 115 -18.06 -10.20 10.11
C ALA A 115 -19.07 -9.93 8.96
N SER A 116 -19.86 -8.86 9.03
CA SER A 116 -20.79 -8.43 7.98
C SER A 116 -20.18 -7.44 6.97
N ASN A 117 -18.99 -6.89 7.24
CA ASN A 117 -18.32 -5.91 6.39
C ASN A 117 -17.22 -6.61 5.58
N THR A 118 -17.61 -7.26 4.50
CA THR A 118 -16.68 -8.01 3.64
C THR A 118 -16.07 -7.18 2.51
N SER A 119 -16.38 -5.88 2.43
CA SER A 119 -15.95 -5.05 1.31
C SER A 119 -15.04 -3.90 1.70
N TRP A 120 -14.05 -3.68 0.86
CA TRP A 120 -13.27 -2.46 0.81
C TRP A 120 -14.18 -1.27 0.52
N ARG A 121 -13.95 -0.16 1.22
CA ARG A 121 -14.65 1.10 0.96
C ARG A 121 -13.77 2.02 0.13
N HIS A 122 -14.38 3.01 -0.50
CA HIS A 122 -13.65 4.11 -1.15
C HIS A 122 -13.65 5.32 -0.23
N GLY A 123 -12.47 5.71 0.22
CA GLY A 123 -12.25 6.98 0.91
C GLY A 123 -12.41 8.16 -0.05
N ARG A 124 -12.39 9.38 0.52
CA ARG A 124 -12.37 10.60 -0.29
C ARG A 124 -11.06 10.69 -1.08
N PRO A 125 -11.07 11.32 -2.27
CA PRO A 125 -9.84 11.63 -2.99
C PRO A 125 -8.89 12.47 -2.12
N GLY A 126 -7.61 12.11 -2.16
CA GLY A 126 -6.53 12.83 -1.51
C GLY A 126 -5.70 13.67 -2.48
N PRO A 127 -4.52 14.12 -2.05
CA PRO A 127 -3.62 14.95 -2.85
C PRO A 127 -3.19 14.28 -4.15
N THR A 128 -2.93 15.09 -5.18
CA THR A 128 -2.40 14.62 -6.47
C THR A 128 -0.89 14.50 -6.45
N PHE A 129 -0.35 13.45 -7.07
CA PHE A 129 1.09 13.23 -7.14
C PHE A 129 1.49 12.53 -8.47
N PRO A 130 2.78 12.54 -8.87
CA PRO A 130 3.26 11.90 -10.10
C PRO A 130 3.01 10.39 -10.13
N SER A 131 2.82 9.82 -11.33
CA SER A 131 2.53 8.40 -11.53
C SER A 131 3.69 7.47 -11.16
N ASP A 132 4.93 7.96 -11.15
CA ASP A 132 6.15 7.23 -10.78
C ASP A 132 6.58 7.44 -9.32
N SER A 133 5.80 8.21 -8.56
CA SER A 133 6.02 8.48 -7.15
C SER A 133 5.73 7.22 -6.33
N ASP A 134 6.62 6.94 -5.38
CA ASP A 134 6.39 5.89 -4.40
C ASP A 134 5.49 6.41 -3.25
N VAL A 135 4.87 5.50 -2.52
CA VAL A 135 3.98 5.80 -1.39
C VAL A 135 4.42 4.97 -0.21
N ALA A 136 4.65 5.62 0.93
CA ALA A 136 4.85 4.94 2.20
C ALA A 136 3.88 5.48 3.24
N ALA A 137 3.24 4.60 3.99
CA ALA A 137 2.31 4.97 5.05
C ALA A 137 2.71 4.28 6.34
N VAL A 138 2.43 4.95 7.47
CA VAL A 138 2.54 4.33 8.78
C VAL A 138 1.47 4.85 9.73
N SER A 139 0.96 3.98 10.58
CA SER A 139 -0.06 4.32 11.57
C SER A 139 0.53 4.55 12.96
N ASN A 140 -0.09 5.44 13.74
CA ASN A 140 0.15 5.49 15.19
C ASN A 140 -0.66 4.43 15.97
N GLY A 141 -1.48 3.62 15.28
CA GLY A 141 -2.34 2.59 15.87
C GLY A 141 -3.62 3.13 16.52
N ALA A 142 -3.78 4.45 16.64
CA ALA A 142 -4.91 5.11 17.30
C ALA A 142 -5.88 5.80 16.31
N GLY A 143 -5.79 5.48 15.02
CA GLY A 143 -6.67 6.05 13.98
C GLY A 143 -6.07 7.21 13.17
N THR A 144 -4.80 7.55 13.38
CA THR A 144 -4.06 8.51 12.56
C THR A 144 -2.99 7.79 11.76
N ASP A 145 -2.98 8.02 10.45
CA ASP A 145 -1.94 7.53 9.56
C ASP A 145 -1.16 8.69 8.95
N TYR A 146 0.14 8.50 8.83
CA TYR A 146 1.06 9.42 8.18
C TYR A 146 1.44 8.83 6.84
N VAL A 147 1.10 9.51 5.76
CA VAL A 147 1.34 9.06 4.39
C VAL A 147 2.36 9.98 3.72
N PHE A 148 3.33 9.38 3.07
CA PHE A 148 4.47 10.04 2.44
C PHE A 148 4.51 9.71 0.96
N TYR A 149 4.76 10.72 0.14
CA TYR A 149 4.89 10.61 -1.32
C TYR A 149 5.79 11.72 -1.84
N GLN A 150 6.29 11.59 -3.08
CA GLN A 150 6.92 12.69 -3.80
C GLN A 150 5.85 13.52 -4.53
N ASP A 151 5.83 14.83 -4.34
CA ASP A 151 4.95 15.76 -5.06
C ASP A 151 5.46 16.07 -6.48
N GLN A 152 4.70 16.87 -7.24
CA GLN A 152 5.07 17.29 -8.60
C GLN A 152 6.32 18.18 -8.66
N ASN A 153 6.73 18.76 -7.54
CA ASN A 153 7.91 19.61 -7.42
C ASN A 153 9.16 18.83 -6.98
N GLY A 154 9.05 17.51 -6.82
CA GLY A 154 10.15 16.64 -6.37
C GLY A 154 10.38 16.68 -4.85
N ASN A 155 9.44 17.21 -4.07
CA ASN A 155 9.52 17.19 -2.60
C ASN A 155 8.89 15.93 -2.04
N LEU A 156 9.54 15.34 -1.05
CA LEU A 156 8.90 14.44 -0.11
C LEU A 156 7.88 15.24 0.70
N VAL A 157 6.63 14.84 0.60
CA VAL A 157 5.50 15.45 1.32
C VAL A 157 4.94 14.45 2.30
N ARG A 158 4.55 14.93 3.48
CA ARG A 158 3.74 14.17 4.45
C ARG A 158 2.32 14.71 4.43
N VAL A 159 1.33 13.84 4.30
CA VAL A 159 -0.07 14.12 4.58
C VAL A 159 -0.56 13.25 5.74
N VAL A 160 -1.46 13.80 6.56
CA VAL A 160 -2.11 13.07 7.65
C VAL A 160 -3.46 12.56 7.17
N SER A 161 -3.73 11.27 7.39
CA SER A 161 -5.03 10.65 7.15
C SER A 161 -5.71 10.36 8.48
N GLU A 162 -6.84 11.04 8.72
CA GLU A 162 -7.67 10.87 9.92
C GLU A 162 -9.14 10.79 9.52
N GLY A 163 -9.87 9.83 10.10
CA GLY A 163 -11.28 9.64 9.77
C GLY A 163 -11.48 9.34 8.29
N GLN A 164 -12.09 10.25 7.52
CA GLN A 164 -12.26 10.14 6.05
C GLN A 164 -11.52 11.24 5.26
N GLN A 165 -10.57 11.92 5.90
CA GLN A 165 -9.95 13.12 5.36
C GLN A 165 -8.44 12.95 5.22
N PHE A 166 -7.90 13.71 4.27
CA PHE A 166 -6.48 14.01 4.16
C PHE A 166 -6.30 15.45 4.61
N ILE A 167 -5.45 15.66 5.61
CA ILE A 167 -5.21 16.95 6.25
C ILE A 167 -3.73 17.17 6.45
N ASN A 168 -3.34 18.43 6.70
CA ASN A 168 -1.98 18.80 7.10
C ASN A 168 -0.88 18.29 6.14
N GLU A 169 -1.10 18.51 4.84
CA GLU A 169 -0.11 18.27 3.79
C GLU A 169 1.06 19.24 3.95
N GLN A 170 2.26 18.70 4.13
CA GLN A 170 3.47 19.48 4.42
C GLN A 170 4.68 18.93 3.66
N PRO A 171 5.36 19.74 2.83
CA PRO A 171 6.68 19.40 2.31
C PRO A 171 7.68 19.20 3.44
N VAL A 172 8.51 18.16 3.34
CA VAL A 172 9.53 17.80 4.32
C VAL A 172 10.91 18.16 3.78
N VAL A 173 11.27 17.65 2.60
CA VAL A 173 12.58 17.85 1.97
C VAL A 173 12.51 17.50 0.47
N SER A 174 13.36 18.08 -0.36
CA SER A 174 13.50 17.66 -1.75
C SER A 174 14.21 16.30 -1.86
N ILE A 175 13.69 15.42 -2.71
CA ILE A 175 14.22 14.06 -2.94
C ILE A 175 14.40 13.78 -4.43
N ASP A 176 15.24 12.80 -4.78
CA ASP A 176 15.47 12.44 -6.17
C ASP A 176 14.18 11.90 -6.82
N PRO A 177 13.89 12.21 -8.10
CA PRO A 177 12.76 11.63 -8.82
C PRO A 177 12.73 10.10 -8.75
N GLY A 178 11.57 9.54 -8.38
CA GLY A 178 11.35 8.09 -8.30
C GLY A 178 12.01 7.40 -7.09
N ALA A 179 12.47 8.17 -6.08
CA ALA A 179 13.00 7.61 -4.84
C ALA A 179 12.01 6.63 -4.19
N LYS A 180 12.53 5.53 -3.64
CA LYS A 180 11.74 4.53 -2.91
C LYS A 180 11.57 4.94 -1.46
N LEU A 181 10.38 4.75 -0.92
CA LEU A 181 9.99 5.20 0.41
C LEU A 181 9.67 4.01 1.33
N SER A 182 9.98 4.17 2.61
CA SER A 182 9.51 3.29 3.68
C SER A 182 9.25 4.13 4.92
N ALA A 183 8.20 3.83 5.67
CA ALA A 183 7.83 4.58 6.86
C ALA A 183 7.71 3.67 8.08
N VAL A 184 8.10 4.18 9.25
CA VAL A 184 7.98 3.51 10.55
C VAL A 184 7.49 4.51 11.58
N TYR A 185 6.62 4.09 12.49
CA TYR A 185 6.15 4.92 13.59
C TYR A 185 6.89 4.52 14.86
N ASN A 186 7.53 5.50 15.48
CA ASN A 186 8.18 5.34 16.76
C ASN A 186 7.25 5.87 17.86
N SER A 187 6.65 4.95 18.62
CA SER A 187 5.75 5.28 19.73
C SER A 187 6.44 5.99 20.89
N SER A 188 7.75 5.77 21.09
CA SER A 188 8.50 6.44 22.17
C SER A 188 8.68 7.93 21.95
N SER A 189 8.76 8.36 20.69
CA SER A 189 8.90 9.76 20.29
C SER A 189 7.65 10.33 19.64
N SER A 190 6.56 9.55 19.57
CA SER A 190 5.34 9.87 18.83
C SER A 190 5.60 10.44 17.44
N ALA A 191 6.52 9.81 16.70
CA ALA A 191 7.01 10.33 15.42
C ALA A 191 6.96 9.29 14.32
N ALA A 192 6.48 9.70 13.15
CA ALA A 192 6.67 8.95 11.91
C ALA A 192 8.03 9.30 11.31
N VAL A 193 8.83 8.27 11.03
CA VAL A 193 10.12 8.36 10.36
C VAL A 193 9.96 7.79 8.96
N VAL A 194 10.44 8.53 7.97
CA VAL A 194 10.46 8.09 6.57
C VAL A 194 11.91 7.96 6.09
N TYR A 195 12.19 6.83 5.47
CA TYR A 195 13.45 6.53 4.82
C TYR A 195 13.26 6.65 3.31
N TYR A 196 14.21 7.29 2.65
CA TYR A 196 14.25 7.36 1.20
C TYR A 196 15.66 7.10 0.70
N LYS A 197 15.78 6.38 -0.41
CA LYS A 197 17.09 6.12 -1.03
C LYS A 197 17.48 7.29 -1.92
N ARG A 198 18.55 8.00 -1.55
CA ARG A 198 19.20 9.00 -2.39
C ARG A 198 20.14 8.33 -3.39
N THR A 199 20.03 8.66 -4.68
CA THR A 199 20.97 8.18 -5.70
C THR A 199 22.07 9.22 -5.87
N VAL A 200 23.24 8.97 -5.27
CA VAL A 200 24.42 9.82 -5.51
C VAL A 200 25.01 9.45 -6.87
N ARG A 201 24.84 10.30 -7.88
CA ARG A 201 25.59 10.18 -9.14
C ARG A 201 26.99 10.75 -8.93
N ILE A 202 28.00 9.90 -8.93
CA ILE A 202 29.40 10.35 -9.01
C ILE A 202 29.62 10.78 -10.46
N ALA A 203 29.80 12.08 -10.69
CA ALA A 203 30.26 12.57 -11.99
C ALA A 203 31.64 11.95 -12.28
N ARG A 204 31.76 11.28 -13.43
CA ARG A 204 33.06 10.86 -13.97
C ARG A 204 33.55 11.92 -14.94
#